data_AF-A0AAW0KQ72-F1
#
_entry.id   AF-A0AAW0KQ72-F1
#
_cell.length_a   1.000
_cell.length_b   1.000
_cell.length_c   1.000
_cell.angle_alpha   90.00
_cell.angle_beta   90.00
_cell.angle_gamma   90.00
#
_symmetry.space_group_name_H-M   'P 1'
#
loop_
_entity.id
_entity.type
_entity.pdbx_description
1 polymer ?
#
loop_
_entity_poly.entity_id
_entity_poly.type
_entity_poly.pdbx_seq_one_letter_code
_entity_poly.pdbx_strand_id
1 'polypeptide(L)'
;MTGKPTSTSSGMGRQCQSSSTEDRSTKSKELQEKTQQTELTDNLEDFHMLLENISKSLDEMEKVFKSASCCSNAKTESLADIKSLFNMSVDVVLLDEARLSKLRNAADQLVDKACIIGQDKSDRLKKFNNKIDREVNRLRTAVEREKKRAVLEKTRGSLVATLNTYKAAFQPCRDEMLEMVSKQKELEKNLQDYKMQMIQKMLHCKKVFCQQKCSIETNISGFRVNEQLLQQVSQEIDNLRKEPSIDWTGLIAAFYT
;
A
#
# COMPACT_ATOMS: atom_id res chain seq x y z
N MET A 1 57.85 -14.24 -9.18
CA MET A 1 56.97 -15.00 -10.10
C MET A 1 55.63 -15.19 -9.43
N THR A 2 54.59 -14.71 -10.09
CA THR A 2 53.22 -14.55 -9.64
C THR A 2 52.48 -15.89 -9.57
N GLY A 3 51.75 -16.12 -8.47
CA GLY A 3 50.83 -17.24 -8.34
C GLY A 3 49.83 -17.00 -7.21
N LYS A 4 48.70 -16.36 -7.53
CA LYS A 4 47.49 -16.34 -6.71
C LYS A 4 46.70 -17.64 -6.96
N PRO A 5 45.97 -18.13 -5.96
CA PRO A 5 44.64 -18.69 -6.17
C PRO A 5 43.60 -17.82 -5.47
N THR A 6 42.58 -17.38 -6.21
CA THR A 6 41.39 -16.71 -5.65
C THR A 6 40.24 -17.70 -5.74
N SER A 7 39.71 -18.06 -4.58
CA SER A 7 38.55 -18.93 -4.40
C SER A 7 37.27 -18.16 -4.71
N THR A 8 36.43 -18.71 -5.58
CA THR A 8 35.10 -18.18 -5.92
C THR A 8 34.04 -18.84 -5.04
N SER A 9 33.29 -18.03 -4.29
CA SER A 9 32.07 -18.41 -3.55
C SER A 9 31.12 -17.21 -3.67
N SER A 10 30.09 -17.27 -4.53
CA SER A 10 28.71 -17.71 -4.27
C SER A 10 27.99 -16.87 -3.20
N GLY A 11 26.99 -16.08 -3.61
CA GLY A 11 26.17 -15.29 -2.70
C GLY A 11 25.18 -14.32 -3.34
N MET A 12 24.16 -14.87 -4.02
CA MET A 12 22.82 -14.33 -4.24
C MET A 12 22.64 -12.80 -4.43
N GLY A 13 22.66 -12.35 -5.69
CA GLY A 13 21.94 -11.15 -6.10
C GLY A 13 20.53 -11.50 -6.58
N ARG A 14 19.50 -11.34 -5.73
CA ARG A 14 18.10 -11.35 -6.18
C ARG A 14 17.78 -9.99 -6.78
N GLN A 15 17.80 -9.90 -8.11
CA GLN A 15 17.09 -8.85 -8.83
C GLN A 15 15.59 -9.17 -8.81
N CYS A 16 14.80 -8.37 -8.09
CA CYS A 16 13.35 -8.35 -8.24
C CYS A 16 13.02 -7.62 -9.55
N GLN A 17 12.82 -8.38 -10.62
CA GLN A 17 12.03 -7.91 -11.75
C GLN A 17 10.57 -7.89 -11.31
N SER A 18 10.03 -6.70 -11.07
CA SER A 18 8.60 -6.47 -10.94
C SER A 18 7.96 -6.65 -12.31
N SER A 19 7.53 -7.88 -12.61
CA SER A 19 6.63 -8.17 -13.71
C SER A 19 5.27 -7.54 -13.41
N SER A 20 4.93 -6.48 -14.13
CA SER A 20 3.57 -5.98 -14.26
C SER A 20 2.75 -6.99 -15.07
N THR A 21 2.29 -8.05 -14.40
CA THR A 21 1.28 -8.98 -14.90
C THR A 21 0.04 -8.85 -14.05
N GLU A 22 -0.53 -7.66 -14.00
CA GLU A 22 -1.94 -7.49 -13.69
C GLU A 22 -2.60 -6.84 -14.90
N ASP A 23 -3.81 -7.32 -15.20
CA ASP A 23 -4.83 -6.61 -15.96
C ASP A 23 -4.99 -6.83 -17.48
N ARG A 24 -4.53 -7.98 -18.01
CA ARG A 24 -4.97 -8.48 -19.34
C ARG A 24 -6.00 -9.62 -19.28
N SER A 25 -6.04 -10.38 -18.19
CA SER A 25 -6.96 -11.53 -18.04
C SER A 25 -8.36 -11.13 -17.60
N THR A 26 -8.47 -10.13 -16.72
CA THR A 26 -9.72 -9.54 -16.21
C THR A 26 -10.50 -8.82 -17.32
N LYS A 27 -9.84 -7.92 -18.07
CA LYS A 27 -10.47 -7.23 -19.22
C LYS A 27 -11.00 -8.17 -20.29
N SER A 28 -10.30 -9.28 -20.57
CA SER A 28 -10.72 -10.25 -21.59
C SER A 28 -11.98 -11.04 -21.17
N LYS A 29 -12.07 -11.42 -19.89
CA LYS A 29 -13.26 -12.09 -19.33
C LYS A 29 -14.45 -11.13 -19.25
N GLU A 30 -14.22 -9.89 -18.85
CA GLU A 30 -15.28 -8.88 -18.74
C GLU A 30 -15.86 -8.52 -20.11
N LEU A 31 -15.02 -8.43 -21.16
CA LEU A 31 -15.48 -8.25 -22.54
C LEU A 31 -16.31 -9.45 -23.03
N GLN A 32 -15.86 -10.67 -22.71
CA GLN A 32 -16.54 -11.90 -23.13
C GLN A 32 -17.89 -12.09 -22.42
N GLU A 33 -17.98 -11.73 -21.14
CA GLU A 33 -19.23 -11.72 -20.37
C GLU A 33 -20.18 -10.64 -20.90
N LYS A 34 -19.67 -9.46 -21.26
CA LYS A 34 -20.47 -8.37 -21.83
C LYS A 34 -21.05 -8.72 -23.20
N THR A 35 -20.28 -9.35 -24.08
CA THR A 35 -20.77 -9.84 -25.37
C THR A 35 -21.83 -10.93 -25.22
N GLN A 36 -21.63 -11.86 -24.26
CA GLN A 36 -22.64 -12.88 -23.95
C GLN A 36 -23.93 -12.28 -23.36
N GLN A 37 -23.80 -11.20 -22.60
CA GLN A 37 -24.93 -10.48 -22.01
C GLN A 37 -25.72 -9.71 -23.08
N THR A 38 -25.04 -9.05 -24.02
CA THR A 38 -25.68 -8.42 -25.18
C THR A 38 -26.41 -9.47 -26.03
N GLU A 39 -25.75 -10.58 -26.36
CA GLU A 39 -26.37 -11.68 -27.12
C GLU A 39 -27.61 -12.26 -26.39
N LEU A 40 -27.54 -12.40 -25.07
CA LEU A 40 -28.68 -12.83 -24.25
C LEU A 40 -29.84 -11.83 -24.31
N THR A 41 -29.55 -10.52 -24.28
CA THR A 41 -30.56 -9.45 -24.30
C THR A 41 -31.29 -9.42 -25.64
N ASP A 42 -30.55 -9.52 -26.74
CA ASP A 42 -31.11 -9.56 -28.09
C ASP A 42 -32.00 -10.81 -28.29
N ASN A 43 -31.56 -11.98 -27.79
CA ASN A 43 -32.37 -13.20 -27.83
C ASN A 43 -33.62 -13.10 -26.94
N LEU A 44 -33.57 -12.34 -25.84
CA LEU A 44 -34.71 -12.10 -24.94
C LEU A 44 -35.76 -11.22 -25.61
N GLU A 45 -35.33 -10.19 -26.34
CA GLU A 45 -36.24 -9.29 -27.06
C GLU A 45 -36.93 -10.02 -28.23
N ASP A 46 -36.18 -10.82 -28.99
CA ASP A 46 -36.74 -11.73 -29.99
C ASP A 46 -37.74 -12.72 -29.39
N PHE A 47 -37.47 -13.20 -28.16
CA PHE A 47 -38.36 -14.09 -27.45
C PHE A 47 -39.63 -13.39 -26.97
N HIS A 48 -39.54 -12.18 -26.43
CA HIS A 48 -40.71 -11.39 -26.04
C HIS A 48 -41.63 -11.13 -27.24
N MET A 49 -41.05 -10.76 -28.38
CA MET A 49 -41.80 -10.57 -29.62
C MET A 49 -42.45 -11.89 -30.09
N LEU A 50 -41.77 -13.02 -29.93
CA LEU A 50 -42.33 -14.33 -30.25
C LEU A 50 -43.51 -14.69 -29.32
N LEU A 51 -43.37 -14.49 -28.00
CA LEU A 51 -44.43 -14.72 -27.01
C LEU A 51 -45.68 -13.90 -27.34
N GLU A 52 -45.50 -12.61 -27.64
CA GLU A 52 -46.61 -11.71 -27.96
C GLU A 52 -47.34 -12.16 -29.24
N ASN A 53 -46.59 -12.56 -30.27
CA ASN A 53 -47.15 -13.05 -31.53
C ASN A 53 -47.86 -14.40 -31.38
N ILE A 54 -47.35 -15.29 -30.52
CA ILE A 54 -48.03 -16.55 -30.19
C ILE A 54 -49.31 -16.26 -29.41
N SER A 55 -49.28 -15.35 -28.43
CA SER A 55 -50.47 -14.96 -27.67
C SER A 55 -51.57 -14.44 -28.60
N LYS A 56 -51.24 -13.59 -29.57
CA LYS A 56 -52.19 -13.11 -30.59
C LYS A 56 -52.75 -14.26 -31.44
N SER A 57 -51.92 -15.21 -31.85
CA SER A 57 -52.40 -16.40 -32.59
C SER A 57 -53.24 -17.35 -31.76
N LEU A 58 -53.01 -17.42 -30.45
CA LEU A 58 -53.87 -18.17 -29.52
C LEU A 58 -55.26 -17.52 -29.42
N ASP A 59 -55.36 -16.18 -29.45
CA ASP A 59 -56.64 -15.46 -29.51
C ASP A 59 -57.44 -15.79 -30.78
N GLU A 60 -56.76 -15.85 -31.92
CA GLU A 60 -57.35 -16.24 -33.20
C GLU A 60 -57.82 -17.70 -33.17
N MET A 61 -56.98 -18.60 -32.64
CA MET A 61 -57.32 -20.01 -32.46
C MET A 61 -58.54 -20.19 -31.54
N GLU A 62 -58.63 -19.43 -30.45
CA GLU A 62 -59.79 -19.43 -29.56
C GLU A 62 -61.08 -19.01 -30.28
N LYS A 63 -61.02 -18.00 -31.16
CA LYS A 63 -62.15 -17.58 -32.00
C LYS A 63 -62.55 -18.66 -33.01
N VAL A 64 -61.58 -19.34 -33.64
CA VAL A 64 -61.83 -20.44 -34.57
C VAL A 64 -62.48 -21.62 -33.84
N PHE A 65 -61.96 -22.01 -32.68
CA PHE A 65 -62.56 -23.10 -31.87
C PHE A 65 -63.97 -22.79 -31.37
N LYS A 66 -64.24 -21.54 -30.98
CA LYS A 66 -65.61 -21.09 -30.63
C LYS A 66 -66.56 -21.14 -31.83
N SER A 67 -66.04 -20.99 -33.05
CA SER A 67 -66.82 -21.05 -34.31
C SER A 67 -66.98 -22.49 -34.84
N ALA A 68 -66.12 -23.42 -34.42
CA ALA A 68 -66.02 -24.79 -34.93
C ALA A 68 -66.44 -25.86 -33.90
N SER A 69 -67.36 -25.54 -32.97
CA SER A 69 -67.74 -26.44 -31.88
C SER A 69 -68.47 -27.72 -32.37
N CYS A 70 -67.68 -28.68 -32.87
CA CYS A 70 -67.95 -30.11 -32.92
C CYS A 70 -66.59 -30.81 -33.17
N CYS A 71 -66.24 -31.76 -32.31
CA CYS A 71 -65.08 -32.67 -32.37
C CYS A 71 -63.75 -32.18 -31.77
N SER A 72 -63.49 -32.51 -30.50
CA SER A 72 -62.74 -33.72 -30.11
C SER A 72 -62.00 -33.56 -28.78
N ASN A 73 -61.91 -34.67 -28.06
CA ASN A 73 -61.20 -34.84 -26.80
C ASN A 73 -59.68 -34.84 -27.02
N ALA A 74 -59.00 -33.74 -26.68
CA ALA A 74 -57.54 -33.70 -26.51
C ALA A 74 -57.21 -33.58 -25.00
N LYS A 75 -56.21 -34.33 -24.54
CA LYS A 75 -55.75 -34.36 -23.14
C LYS A 75 -55.28 -32.98 -22.66
N THR A 76 -56.19 -32.27 -21.97
CA THR A 76 -56.04 -31.52 -20.70
C THR A 76 -54.77 -30.71 -20.43
N GLU A 77 -54.41 -29.80 -21.32
CA GLU A 77 -54.15 -28.41 -20.91
C GLU A 77 -55.15 -27.55 -21.68
N SER A 78 -55.93 -26.72 -20.98
CA SER A 78 -56.88 -25.87 -21.68
C SER A 78 -56.08 -24.83 -22.47
N LEU A 79 -56.62 -24.38 -23.61
CA LEU A 79 -56.01 -23.29 -24.38
C LEU A 79 -55.75 -22.05 -23.50
N ALA A 80 -56.57 -21.84 -22.47
CA ALA A 80 -56.40 -20.80 -21.47
C ALA A 80 -55.15 -21.02 -20.59
N ASP A 81 -54.83 -22.25 -20.21
CA ASP A 81 -53.62 -22.58 -19.42
C ASP A 81 -52.35 -22.29 -20.23
N ILE A 82 -52.32 -22.72 -21.50
CA ILE A 82 -51.22 -22.45 -22.43
C ILE A 82 -51.06 -20.93 -22.60
N LYS A 83 -52.14 -20.21 -22.90
CA LYS A 83 -52.11 -18.75 -23.03
C LYS A 83 -51.63 -18.05 -21.75
N SER A 84 -52.01 -18.54 -20.58
CA SER A 84 -51.56 -17.97 -19.31
C SER A 84 -50.04 -18.09 -19.11
N LEU A 85 -49.43 -19.20 -19.55
CA LEU A 85 -47.98 -19.43 -19.45
C LEU A 85 -47.19 -18.47 -20.35
N PHE A 86 -47.66 -18.25 -21.59
CA PHE A 86 -47.01 -17.35 -22.55
C PHE A 86 -47.14 -15.86 -22.19
N ASN A 87 -48.12 -15.51 -21.34
CA ASN A 87 -48.32 -14.15 -20.84
C ASN A 87 -47.53 -13.83 -19.54
N MET A 88 -46.81 -14.80 -18.97
CA MET A 88 -45.96 -14.55 -17.81
C MET A 88 -44.65 -13.85 -18.21
N SER A 89 -44.12 -13.02 -17.31
CA SER A 89 -42.80 -12.40 -17.51
C SER A 89 -41.70 -13.45 -17.58
N VAL A 90 -40.74 -13.25 -18.48
CA VAL A 90 -39.66 -14.20 -18.79
C VAL A 90 -38.85 -14.56 -17.56
N ASP A 91 -38.53 -13.58 -16.71
CA ASP A 91 -37.77 -13.75 -15.48
C ASP A 91 -38.44 -14.75 -14.53
N VAL A 92 -39.78 -14.71 -14.45
CA VAL A 92 -40.58 -15.57 -13.59
C VAL A 92 -40.66 -16.99 -14.14
N VAL A 93 -40.67 -17.17 -15.47
CA VAL A 93 -40.79 -18.48 -16.10
C VAL A 93 -39.42 -19.18 -16.21
N LEU A 94 -38.37 -18.46 -16.57
CA LEU A 94 -37.04 -19.04 -16.79
C LEU A 94 -36.30 -19.38 -15.49
N LEU A 95 -36.58 -18.66 -14.40
CA LEU A 95 -35.94 -18.89 -13.10
C LEU A 95 -36.64 -19.97 -12.26
N ASP A 96 -37.86 -20.39 -12.64
CA ASP A 96 -38.64 -21.44 -11.96
C ASP A 96 -38.68 -22.71 -12.82
N GLU A 97 -38.09 -23.81 -12.33
CA GLU A 97 -37.99 -25.07 -13.08
C GLU A 97 -39.38 -25.66 -13.44
N ALA A 98 -40.35 -25.53 -12.54
CA ALA A 98 -41.68 -26.08 -12.75
C ALA A 98 -42.44 -25.30 -13.84
N ARG A 99 -42.33 -23.97 -13.83
CA ARG A 99 -42.92 -23.10 -14.87
C ARG A 99 -42.22 -23.25 -16.20
N LEU A 100 -40.89 -23.36 -16.21
CA LEU A 100 -40.11 -23.62 -17.41
C LEU A 100 -40.45 -24.96 -18.04
N SER A 101 -40.67 -26.01 -17.24
CA SER A 101 -41.10 -27.32 -17.73
C SER A 101 -42.49 -27.26 -18.36
N LYS A 102 -43.45 -26.55 -17.72
CA LYS A 102 -44.79 -26.33 -18.28
C LYS A 102 -44.75 -25.52 -19.57
N LEU A 103 -43.96 -24.45 -19.63
CA LEU A 103 -43.78 -23.65 -20.83
C LEU A 103 -43.21 -24.51 -21.98
N ARG A 104 -42.22 -25.36 -21.71
CA ARG A 104 -41.66 -26.30 -22.71
C ARG A 104 -42.70 -27.26 -23.25
N ASN A 105 -43.48 -27.89 -22.37
CA ASN A 105 -44.54 -28.80 -22.77
C ASN A 105 -45.60 -28.10 -23.63
N ALA A 106 -46.00 -26.89 -23.24
CA ALA A 106 -46.94 -26.08 -24.01
C ALA A 106 -46.37 -25.65 -25.38
N ALA A 107 -45.08 -25.28 -25.42
CA ALA A 107 -44.38 -24.94 -26.64
C ALA A 107 -44.26 -26.15 -27.61
N ASP A 108 -43.95 -27.34 -27.11
CA ASP A 108 -43.88 -28.57 -27.92
C ASP A 108 -45.24 -28.93 -28.52
N GLN A 109 -46.32 -28.81 -27.73
CA GLN A 109 -47.68 -29.02 -28.25
C GLN A 109 -48.06 -28.02 -29.34
N LEU A 110 -47.54 -26.79 -29.28
CA LEU A 110 -47.77 -25.73 -30.27
C LEU A 110 -46.98 -25.96 -31.56
N VAL A 111 -45.76 -26.51 -31.48
CA VAL A 111 -44.94 -26.86 -32.66
C VAL A 111 -45.72 -27.79 -33.60
N ASP A 112 -46.44 -28.77 -33.06
CA ASP A 112 -47.26 -29.73 -33.80
C ASP A 112 -48.52 -29.12 -34.46
N LYS A 113 -48.84 -27.85 -34.14
CA LYS A 113 -49.99 -27.11 -34.67
C LYS A 113 -49.58 -26.04 -35.68
N ALA A 114 -48.51 -26.29 -36.44
CA ALA A 114 -47.97 -25.36 -37.44
C ALA A 114 -49.00 -24.86 -38.46
N CYS A 115 -50.04 -25.65 -38.77
CA CYS A 115 -51.13 -25.23 -39.67
C CYS A 115 -51.99 -24.07 -39.12
N ILE A 116 -51.96 -23.83 -37.81
CA ILE A 116 -52.73 -22.77 -37.14
C ILE A 116 -51.84 -21.57 -36.80
N ILE A 117 -50.64 -21.81 -36.24
CA ILE A 117 -49.74 -20.73 -35.82
C ILE A 117 -48.86 -20.20 -36.96
N GLY A 118 -48.73 -20.94 -38.06
CA GLY A 118 -47.85 -20.64 -39.18
C GLY A 118 -46.46 -21.27 -39.01
N GLN A 119 -45.88 -21.69 -40.13
CA GLN A 119 -44.62 -22.45 -40.15
C GLN A 119 -43.44 -21.67 -39.55
N ASP A 120 -43.28 -20.38 -39.87
CA ASP A 120 -42.21 -19.53 -39.32
C ASP A 120 -42.25 -19.48 -37.79
N LYS A 121 -43.45 -19.39 -37.19
CA LYS A 121 -43.59 -19.36 -35.73
C LYS A 121 -43.27 -20.71 -35.11
N SER A 122 -43.72 -21.81 -35.74
CA SER A 122 -43.39 -23.17 -35.32
C SER A 122 -41.87 -23.41 -35.33
N ASP A 123 -41.17 -22.99 -36.39
CA ASP A 123 -39.72 -23.12 -36.51
C ASP A 123 -38.97 -22.29 -35.44
N ARG A 124 -39.44 -21.09 -35.14
CA ARG A 124 -38.89 -20.25 -34.04
C ARG A 124 -39.11 -20.88 -32.66
N LEU A 125 -40.30 -21.42 -32.39
CA LEU A 125 -40.61 -22.17 -31.16
C LEU A 125 -39.69 -23.39 -30.98
N LYS A 126 -39.48 -24.16 -32.06
CA LYS A 126 -38.58 -25.31 -32.06
C LYS A 126 -37.13 -24.90 -31.77
N LYS A 127 -36.67 -23.80 -32.38
CA LYS A 127 -35.33 -23.25 -32.11
C LYS A 127 -35.21 -22.76 -30.66
N PHE A 128 -36.26 -22.14 -30.12
CA PHE A 128 -36.31 -21.71 -28.73
C PHE A 128 -36.20 -22.90 -27.76
N ASN A 129 -37.04 -23.93 -27.89
CA ASN A 129 -37.00 -25.12 -27.03
C ASN A 129 -35.63 -25.81 -27.06
N ASN A 130 -34.97 -25.84 -28.22
CA ASN A 130 -33.62 -26.40 -28.33
C ASN A 130 -32.53 -25.56 -27.65
N LYS A 131 -32.71 -24.23 -27.55
CA LYS A 131 -31.70 -23.30 -27.01
C LYS A 131 -31.93 -22.96 -25.53
N ILE A 132 -33.16 -23.09 -25.04
CA ILE A 132 -33.55 -22.56 -23.73
C ILE A 132 -32.80 -23.21 -22.56
N ASP A 133 -32.52 -24.52 -22.63
CA ASP A 133 -31.74 -25.20 -21.59
C ASP A 133 -30.32 -24.67 -21.47
N ARG A 134 -29.70 -24.33 -22.60
CA ARG A 134 -28.36 -23.75 -22.61
C ARG A 134 -28.36 -22.37 -21.96
N GLU A 135 -29.34 -21.53 -22.29
CA GLU A 135 -29.40 -20.17 -21.77
C GLU A 135 -29.86 -20.11 -20.31
N VAL A 136 -30.80 -20.97 -19.89
CA VAL A 136 -31.20 -21.08 -18.48
C VAL A 136 -30.02 -21.53 -17.61
N ASN A 137 -29.23 -22.50 -18.06
CA ASN A 137 -28.02 -22.93 -17.34
C ASN A 137 -26.95 -21.83 -17.27
N ARG A 138 -26.79 -21.05 -18.35
CA ARG A 138 -25.92 -19.86 -18.36
C ARG A 138 -26.39 -18.80 -17.36
N LEU A 139 -27.69 -18.50 -17.35
CA LEU A 139 -28.29 -17.53 -16.44
C LEU A 139 -28.13 -17.96 -14.97
N ARG A 140 -28.41 -19.23 -14.65
CA ARG A 140 -28.18 -19.80 -13.31
C ARG A 140 -26.72 -19.66 -12.86
N THR A 141 -25.80 -19.97 -13.77
CA THR A 141 -24.37 -19.84 -13.49
C THR A 141 -23.97 -18.38 -13.24
N ALA A 142 -24.50 -17.44 -14.02
CA ALA A 142 -24.26 -16.01 -13.85
C ALA A 142 -24.81 -15.50 -12.50
N VAL A 143 -26.03 -15.89 -12.13
CA VAL A 143 -26.64 -15.54 -10.84
C VAL A 143 -25.79 -16.04 -9.66
N GLU A 144 -25.30 -17.28 -9.72
CA GLU A 144 -24.42 -17.82 -8.66
C GLU A 144 -23.06 -17.12 -8.60
N ARG A 145 -22.50 -16.70 -9.73
CA ARG A 145 -21.27 -15.87 -9.75
C ARG A 145 -21.51 -14.51 -9.12
N GLU A 146 -22.63 -13.87 -9.43
CA GLU A 146 -22.96 -12.55 -8.88
C GLU A 146 -23.18 -12.61 -7.36
N LYS A 147 -23.85 -13.66 -6.86
CA LYS A 147 -23.96 -13.90 -5.41
C LYS A 147 -22.59 -14.01 -4.75
N LYS A 148 -21.65 -14.75 -5.35
CA LYS A 148 -20.27 -14.87 -4.85
C LYS A 148 -19.53 -13.53 -4.90
N ARG A 149 -19.68 -12.77 -5.98
CA ARG A 149 -19.10 -11.43 -6.14
C ARG A 149 -19.59 -10.49 -5.04
N ALA A 150 -20.89 -10.45 -4.77
CA ALA A 150 -21.46 -9.59 -3.73
C ALA A 150 -20.90 -9.91 -2.33
N VAL A 151 -20.72 -11.20 -2.01
CA VAL A 151 -20.09 -11.63 -0.75
C VAL A 151 -18.63 -11.19 -0.66
N LEU A 152 -17.87 -11.32 -1.75
CA LEU A 152 -16.48 -10.88 -1.82
C LEU A 152 -16.35 -9.36 -1.70
N GLU A 153 -17.23 -8.59 -2.35
CA GLU A 153 -17.24 -7.12 -2.27
C GLU A 153 -17.50 -6.66 -0.83
N LYS A 154 -18.47 -7.26 -0.14
CA LYS A 154 -18.76 -6.99 1.28
C LYS A 154 -17.56 -7.32 2.16
N THR A 155 -16.92 -8.47 1.93
CA THR A 155 -15.72 -8.89 2.68
C THR A 155 -14.57 -7.91 2.44
N ARG A 156 -14.32 -7.52 1.19
CA ARG A 156 -13.32 -6.52 0.83
C ARG A 156 -13.57 -5.18 1.54
N GLY A 157 -14.82 -4.71 1.56
CA GLY A 157 -15.21 -3.50 2.26
C GLY A 157 -14.84 -3.54 3.74
N SER A 158 -15.12 -4.66 4.42
CA SER A 158 -14.74 -4.84 5.83
C SER A 158 -13.22 -4.83 6.05
N LEU A 159 -12.44 -5.48 5.19
CA LEU A 159 -10.98 -5.52 5.29
C LEU A 159 -10.36 -4.13 5.06
N VAL A 160 -10.88 -3.37 4.09
CA VAL A 160 -10.43 -2.00 3.83
C VAL A 160 -10.72 -1.08 5.02
N ALA A 161 -11.90 -1.21 5.64
CA ALA A 161 -12.24 -0.46 6.85
C ALA A 161 -11.29 -0.77 8.02
N THR A 162 -10.98 -2.06 8.24
CA THR A 162 -10.00 -2.49 9.25
C THR A 162 -8.61 -1.94 8.96
N LEU A 163 -8.16 -2.00 7.70
CA LEU A 163 -6.85 -1.47 7.30
C LEU A 163 -6.75 0.05 7.57
N ASN A 164 -7.80 0.80 7.24
CA ASN A 164 -7.85 2.24 7.51
C ASN A 164 -7.81 2.53 9.02
N THR A 165 -8.47 1.70 9.82
CA THR A 165 -8.44 1.79 11.29
C THR A 165 -7.03 1.56 11.82
N TYR A 166 -6.32 0.53 11.35
CA TYR A 166 -4.93 0.29 11.73
C TYR A 166 -4.01 1.42 11.29
N LYS A 167 -4.16 1.92 10.06
CA LYS A 167 -3.36 3.05 9.57
C LYS A 167 -3.54 4.28 10.47
N ALA A 168 -4.77 4.60 10.86
CA ALA A 168 -5.05 5.69 11.78
C ALA A 168 -4.45 5.44 13.17
N ALA A 169 -4.53 4.21 13.69
CA ALA A 169 -3.97 3.85 14.99
C ALA A 169 -2.43 3.90 15.04
N PHE A 170 -1.74 3.58 13.94
CA PHE A 170 -0.28 3.63 13.85
C PHE A 170 0.26 5.03 13.54
N GLN A 171 -0.58 5.94 13.05
CA GLN A 171 -0.14 7.28 12.65
C GLN A 171 0.51 8.07 13.81
N PRO A 172 -0.04 8.11 15.03
CA PRO A 172 0.59 8.83 16.15
C PRO A 172 1.97 8.28 16.51
N CYS A 173 2.13 6.95 16.53
CA CYS A 173 3.42 6.31 16.81
C CYS A 173 4.47 6.68 15.74
N ARG A 174 4.05 6.68 14.47
CA ARG A 174 4.92 7.13 13.37
C ARG A 174 5.32 8.60 13.54
N ASP A 175 4.39 9.47 13.90
CA ASP A 175 4.64 10.91 14.07
C ASP A 175 5.58 11.16 15.26
N GLU A 176 5.39 10.44 16.38
CA GLU A 176 6.28 10.48 17.54
C GLU A 176 7.70 10.00 17.19
N MET A 177 7.83 8.92 16.41
CA MET A 177 9.14 8.47 15.93
C MET A 177 9.85 9.53 15.06
N LEU A 178 9.12 10.24 14.21
CA LEU A 178 9.67 11.32 13.40
C LEU A 178 10.12 12.51 14.25
N GLU A 179 9.37 12.84 15.30
CA GLU A 179 9.76 13.86 16.28
C GLU A 179 11.04 13.46 17.03
N MET A 180 11.13 12.20 17.49
CA MET A 180 12.33 11.68 18.15
C MET A 180 13.57 11.74 17.25
N VAL A 181 13.45 11.37 15.97
CA VAL A 181 14.54 11.48 14.99
C VAL A 181 14.98 12.93 14.83
N SER A 182 14.03 13.87 14.81
CA SER A 182 14.34 15.30 14.71
C SER A 182 15.09 15.81 15.95
N LYS A 183 14.64 15.42 17.16
CA LYS A 183 15.31 15.73 18.43
C LYS A 183 16.72 15.14 18.51
N GLN A 184 16.90 13.91 18.04
CA GLN A 184 18.22 13.28 17.99
C GLN A 184 19.18 14.11 17.13
N LYS A 185 18.74 14.52 15.95
CA LYS A 185 19.56 15.32 15.02
C LYS A 185 19.95 16.68 15.64
N GLU A 186 19.05 17.31 16.37
CA GLU A 186 19.34 18.55 17.10
C GLU A 186 20.37 18.32 18.21
N LEU A 187 20.21 17.25 19.00
CA LEU A 187 21.15 16.91 20.07
C LEU A 187 22.56 16.61 19.53
N GLU A 188 22.65 15.91 18.39
CA GLU A 188 23.92 15.65 17.71
C GLU A 188 24.62 16.95 17.28
N LYS A 189 23.86 17.92 16.76
CA LYS A 189 24.39 19.24 16.41
C LYS A 189 24.91 19.97 17.66
N ASN A 190 24.11 20.03 18.72
CA ASN A 190 24.48 20.68 19.98
C ASN A 190 25.75 20.06 20.59
N LEU A 191 25.88 18.73 20.51
CA LEU A 191 27.07 18.02 20.98
C LEU A 191 28.33 18.41 20.18
N GLN A 192 28.22 18.59 18.86
CA GLN A 192 29.34 19.05 18.04
C GLN A 192 29.74 20.49 18.37
N ASP A 193 28.76 21.37 18.58
CA ASP A 193 29.01 22.76 18.98
C ASP A 193 29.72 22.81 20.34
N TYR A 194 29.30 21.98 21.31
CA TYR A 194 29.95 21.88 22.61
C TYR A 194 31.39 21.36 22.51
N LYS A 195 31.62 20.33 21.68
CA LYS A 195 32.98 19.81 21.43
C LYS A 195 33.89 20.89 20.85
N MET A 196 33.38 21.70 19.92
CA MET A 196 34.14 22.82 19.34
C MET A 196 34.51 23.85 20.41
N GLN A 197 33.57 24.23 21.27
CA GLN A 197 33.83 25.15 22.38
C GLN A 197 34.87 24.59 23.35
N MET A 198 34.80 23.29 23.68
CA MET A 198 35.77 22.63 24.55
C MET A 198 37.19 22.68 23.96
N ILE A 199 37.34 22.40 22.66
CA ILE A 199 38.62 22.50 21.95
C ILE A 199 39.18 23.93 22.05
N GLN A 200 38.35 24.94 21.78
CA GLN A 200 38.77 26.35 21.87
C GLN A 200 39.21 26.72 23.29
N LYS A 201 38.44 26.32 24.31
CA LYS A 201 38.78 26.57 25.72
C LYS A 201 40.06 25.85 26.13
N MET A 202 40.24 24.61 25.70
CA MET A 202 41.46 23.85 25.97
C MET A 202 42.70 24.52 25.37
N LEU A 203 42.61 25.00 24.11
CA LEU A 203 43.68 25.75 23.47
C LEU A 203 43.98 27.06 24.22
N HIS A 204 42.94 27.77 24.67
CA HIS A 204 43.09 28.97 25.48
C HIS A 204 43.81 28.68 26.81
N CYS A 205 43.35 27.67 27.56
CA CYS A 205 43.99 27.27 28.82
C CYS A 205 45.46 26.89 28.61
N LYS A 206 45.77 26.14 27.55
CA LYS A 206 47.15 25.78 27.20
C LYS A 206 48.01 27.03 26.94
N LYS A 207 47.47 28.01 26.20
CA LYS A 207 48.16 29.28 25.94
C LYS A 207 48.43 30.06 27.23
N VAL A 208 47.42 30.21 28.09
CA VAL A 208 47.55 30.89 29.38
C VAL A 208 48.58 30.20 30.27
N PHE A 209 48.52 28.87 30.35
CA PHE A 209 49.48 28.07 31.12
C PHE A 209 50.92 28.26 30.62
N CYS A 210 51.16 28.16 29.30
CA CYS A 210 52.49 28.38 28.73
C CYS A 210 53.00 29.80 29.03
N GLN A 211 52.15 30.82 28.91
CA GLN A 211 52.53 32.20 29.19
C GLN A 211 52.89 32.41 30.67
N GLN A 212 52.08 31.88 31.59
CA GLN A 212 52.36 31.95 33.02
C GLN A 212 53.61 31.18 33.41
N LYS A 213 53.81 29.98 32.84
CA LYS A 213 55.01 29.17 33.09
C LYS A 213 56.28 29.92 32.69
N CYS A 214 56.33 30.52 31.50
CA CYS A 214 57.49 31.32 31.07
C CYS A 214 57.76 32.52 31.99
N SER A 215 56.69 33.20 32.44
CA SER A 215 56.82 34.32 33.38
C SER A 215 57.36 33.87 34.74
N ILE A 216 56.86 32.75 35.28
CA ILE A 216 57.32 32.20 36.56
C ILE A 216 58.78 31.74 36.44
N GLU A 217 59.14 31.03 35.38
CA GLU A 217 60.52 30.57 35.15
C GLU A 217 61.49 31.76 35.05
N THR A 218 61.10 32.82 34.35
CA THR A 218 61.91 34.05 34.26
C THR A 218 62.07 34.70 35.63
N ASN A 219 60.99 34.85 36.39
CA ASN A 219 61.06 35.45 37.74
C ASN A 219 61.94 34.62 38.68
N ILE A 220 61.79 33.29 38.70
CA ILE A 220 62.62 32.38 39.52
C ILE A 220 64.10 32.52 39.15
N SER A 221 64.42 32.63 37.86
CA SER A 221 65.81 32.82 37.42
C SER A 221 66.40 34.15 37.91
N GLY A 222 65.60 35.23 37.86
CA GLY A 222 66.00 36.54 38.38
C GLY A 222 66.22 36.52 39.90
N PHE A 223 65.36 35.83 40.66
CA PHE A 223 65.55 35.67 42.10
C PHE A 223 66.85 34.95 42.44
N ARG A 224 67.21 33.87 41.72
CA ARG A 224 68.48 33.17 41.94
C ARG A 224 69.70 34.06 41.70
N VAL A 225 69.68 34.88 40.65
CA VAL A 225 70.78 35.82 40.37
C VAL A 225 70.91 36.84 41.49
N ASN A 226 69.79 37.39 41.96
CA ASN A 226 69.80 38.35 43.08
C ASN A 226 70.28 37.71 44.39
N GLU A 227 69.89 36.46 44.66
CA GLU A 227 70.34 35.72 45.84
C GLU A 227 71.86 35.48 45.81
N GLN A 228 72.42 35.11 44.65
CA GLN A 228 73.87 34.98 44.47
C GLN A 228 74.61 36.31 44.70
N LEU A 229 74.07 37.41 44.16
CA LEU A 229 74.65 38.74 44.37
C LEU A 229 74.61 39.14 45.85
N LEU A 230 73.50 38.88 46.54
CA LEU A 230 73.36 39.16 47.96
C LEU A 230 74.36 38.36 48.80
N GLN A 231 74.58 37.09 48.46
CA GLN A 231 75.59 36.25 49.11
C GLN A 231 77.01 36.81 48.89
N GLN A 232 77.34 37.23 47.66
CA GLN A 232 78.65 37.84 47.35
C GLN A 232 78.87 39.13 48.15
N VAL A 233 77.89 40.04 48.15
CA VAL A 233 77.97 41.31 48.91
C VAL A 233 78.07 41.05 50.41
N SER A 234 77.32 40.08 50.95
CA SER A 234 77.39 39.73 52.36
C SER A 234 78.79 39.22 52.74
N GLN A 235 79.38 38.37 51.89
CA GLN A 235 80.73 37.86 52.08
C GLN A 235 81.79 38.97 51.98
N GLU A 236 81.62 39.94 51.07
CA GLU A 236 82.47 41.12 50.98
C GLU A 236 82.40 41.99 52.24
N ILE A 237 81.19 42.26 52.75
CA ILE A 237 81.00 42.99 54.01
C ILE A 237 81.70 42.27 55.18
N ASP A 238 81.55 40.95 55.27
CA ASP A 238 82.20 40.17 56.33
C ASP A 238 83.73 40.14 56.18
N ASN A 239 84.25 40.20 54.96
CA ASN A 239 85.68 40.37 54.72
C ASN A 239 86.16 41.75 55.19
N LEU A 240 85.46 42.82 54.83
CA LEU A 240 85.77 44.20 55.26
C LEU A 240 85.72 44.36 56.78
N ARG A 241 84.79 43.69 57.47
CA ARG A 241 84.72 43.68 58.94
C ARG A 241 85.91 43.01 59.61
N LYS A 242 86.59 42.11 58.90
CA LYS A 242 87.78 41.39 59.39
C LYS A 242 89.07 42.09 59.01
N GLU A 243 89.01 43.15 58.19
CA GLU A 243 90.19 43.97 57.96
C GLU A 243 90.64 44.60 59.27
N PRO A 244 91.95 44.61 59.57
CA PRO A 244 92.48 45.25 60.76
C PRO A 244 91.98 46.69 60.79
N SER A 245 91.38 47.12 61.90
CA SER A 245 90.92 48.50 62.02
C SER A 245 92.11 49.42 61.79
N ILE A 246 92.07 50.21 60.72
CA ILE A 246 92.99 51.32 60.55
C ILE A 246 92.63 52.31 61.65
N ASP A 247 93.39 52.25 62.74
CA ASP A 247 93.24 53.20 63.82
C ASP A 247 93.62 54.58 63.29
N TRP A 248 92.71 55.54 63.46
CA TRP A 248 92.91 56.92 63.01
C TRP A 248 94.07 57.60 63.76
N THR A 249 94.62 56.99 64.81
CA THR A 249 95.83 57.46 65.50
C THR A 249 97.00 57.73 64.53
N GLY A 250 97.17 56.91 63.49
CA GLY A 250 98.20 57.13 62.46
C GLY A 250 97.96 58.39 61.60
N LEU A 251 96.69 58.75 61.35
CA LEU A 251 96.33 59.93 60.56
C LEU A 251 96.33 61.20 61.42
N ILE A 252 95.91 61.09 62.68
CA ILE A 252 95.95 62.18 63.68
C ILE A 252 97.42 62.57 63.95
N ALA A 253 98.35 61.62 64.00
CA ALA A 253 99.78 61.91 64.14
C ALA A 253 100.31 62.81 63.02
N ALA A 254 99.82 62.68 61.78
CA ALA A 254 100.24 63.49 60.64
C ALA A 254 99.73 64.95 60.67
N PHE A 255 98.74 65.28 61.50
CA PHE A 255 98.26 66.65 61.70
C PHE A 255 98.84 67.35 62.93
N TYR A 256 99.60 66.63 63.77
CA TYR A 256 100.21 67.14 65.00
C TYR A 256 101.75 66.99 65.05
N THR A 257 102.39 66.72 63.90
CA THR A 257 103.85 66.89 63.66
C THR A 257 104.07 67.96 62.61
#